data_AF-A0A5W2M5Y3-F1
#
_entry.id   AF-A0A5W2M5Y3-F1
#
_cell.length_a   1.000
_cell.length_b   1.000
_cell.length_c   1.000
_cell.angle_alpha   90.00
_cell.angle_beta   90.00
_cell.angle_gamma   90.00
#
_symmetry.space_group_name_H-M   'P 1'
#
loop_
_entity.id
_entity.type
_entity.pdbx_description
1 polymer ?
#
loop_
_entity_poly.entity_id
_entity_poly.type
_entity_poly.pdbx_seq_one_letter_code
_entity_poly.pdbx_strand_id
1 'polypeptide(L)'
;MIQDAFVRLRAKQLYWQGYPPAEISRLMGISQNTIYSWKKRDEWDETPPVARVTQSIDARLVQLTGKPDKTGGDFKEIDLLTRQLKKLSDGQPTDANGTKKPRKRKLKNHFTEEQIIALREKIMGSLAWHQRGWYEQRHHRNRMILKSRQIGATWYFAREALLDALRDDVK
;
A
#
# COMPACT_ATOMS: atom_id res chain seq x y z
N MET A 1 -34.78 17.58 25.29
CA MET A 1 -33.58 18.14 24.62
C MET A 1 -33.01 17.25 23.49
N ILE A 2 -33.66 16.16 23.08
CA ILE A 2 -33.17 15.29 21.97
C ILE A 2 -33.35 15.96 20.59
N GLN A 3 -34.42 16.75 20.44
CA GLN A 3 -34.76 17.44 19.19
C GLN A 3 -33.72 18.50 18.80
N ASP A 4 -33.15 19.20 19.78
CA ASP A 4 -32.18 20.28 19.54
C ASP A 4 -30.85 19.76 18.96
N ALA A 5 -30.40 18.58 19.43
CA ALA A 5 -29.19 17.94 18.93
C ALA A 5 -29.31 17.49 17.46
N PHE A 6 -30.45 16.89 17.09
CA PHE A 6 -30.72 16.49 15.71
C PHE A 6 -30.78 17.70 14.77
N VAL A 7 -31.47 18.75 15.20
CA VAL A 7 -31.62 20.00 14.45
C VAL A 7 -30.26 20.67 14.23
N ARG A 8 -29.43 20.74 15.27
CA ARG A 8 -28.06 21.29 15.18
C ARG A 8 -27.18 20.48 14.23
N LEU A 9 -27.23 19.15 14.29
CA LEU A 9 -26.49 18.27 13.39
C LEU A 9 -26.93 18.45 11.94
N ARG A 10 -28.23 18.57 11.69
CA ARG A 10 -28.77 18.79 10.34
C ARG A 10 -28.33 20.15 9.78
N ALA A 11 -28.34 21.20 10.58
CA ALA A 11 -27.83 22.51 10.20
C ALA A 11 -26.34 22.46 9.83
N LYS A 12 -25.52 21.72 10.60
CA LYS A 12 -24.10 21.50 10.33
C LYS A 12 -23.87 20.79 8.98
N GLN A 13 -24.66 19.76 8.68
CA GLN A 13 -24.58 19.05 7.41
C GLN A 13 -24.92 19.95 6.21
N LEU A 14 -25.99 20.76 6.31
CA LEU A 14 -26.34 21.71 5.24
C LEU A 14 -25.23 22.74 5.03
N TYR A 15 -24.59 23.20 6.11
CA TYR A 15 -23.44 24.10 5.99
C TYR A 15 -22.29 23.46 5.22
N TRP A 16 -21.96 22.21 5.50
CA TRP A 16 -20.91 21.49 4.77
C TRP A 16 -21.27 21.12 3.33
N GLN A 17 -22.55 21.17 2.97
CA GLN A 17 -23.01 21.08 1.56
C GLN A 17 -22.81 22.40 0.79
N GLY A 18 -22.43 23.49 1.46
CA GLY A 18 -22.16 24.79 0.85
C GLY A 18 -23.28 25.82 1.02
N TYR A 19 -24.36 25.49 1.74
CA TYR A 19 -25.44 26.44 1.99
C TYR A 19 -24.98 27.56 2.96
N PRO A 20 -25.23 28.84 2.64
CA PRO A 20 -24.93 29.94 3.55
C PRO A 20 -25.88 29.90 4.77
N PRO A 21 -25.46 30.39 5.96
CA PRO A 21 -26.29 30.38 7.17
C PRO A 21 -27.68 31.04 7.00
N ALA A 22 -27.79 32.04 6.12
CA ALA A 22 -29.07 32.69 5.80
C ALA A 22 -30.05 31.74 5.08
N GLU A 23 -29.56 30.87 4.22
CA GLU A 23 -30.37 29.90 3.50
C GLU A 23 -30.73 28.71 4.39
N ILE A 24 -29.79 28.25 5.22
CA ILE A 24 -30.06 27.22 6.24
C ILE A 24 -31.16 27.69 7.20
N SER A 25 -31.12 28.96 7.62
CA SER A 25 -32.17 29.60 8.43
C SER A 25 -33.55 29.47 7.78
N ARG A 26 -33.65 29.80 6.49
CA ARG A 26 -34.90 29.69 5.72
C ARG A 26 -35.37 28.25 5.55
N LEU A 27 -34.46 27.32 5.25
CA LEU A 27 -34.77 25.91 5.02
C LEU A 27 -35.24 25.19 6.29
N MET A 28 -34.66 25.54 7.44
CA MET A 28 -34.95 24.87 8.71
C MET A 28 -35.93 25.62 9.61
N GLY A 29 -36.26 26.88 9.29
CA GLY A 29 -37.12 27.73 10.11
C GLY A 29 -36.48 28.15 11.44
N ILE A 30 -35.14 28.24 11.49
CA ILE A 30 -34.36 28.56 12.70
C ILE A 30 -33.74 29.94 12.54
N SER A 31 -33.71 30.73 13.62
CA SER A 31 -33.04 32.04 13.60
C SER A 31 -31.59 31.94 13.11
N GLN A 32 -31.20 32.84 12.21
CA GLN A 32 -29.85 32.92 11.67
C GLN A 32 -28.81 33.15 12.77
N ASN A 33 -29.16 33.87 13.85
CA ASN A 33 -28.28 34.09 15.00
C ASN A 33 -27.94 32.79 15.72
N THR A 34 -28.90 31.87 15.82
CA THR A 34 -28.71 30.55 16.41
C THR A 34 -27.73 29.72 15.58
N ILE A 35 -27.83 29.78 14.25
CA ILE A 35 -26.92 29.07 13.34
C ILE A 35 -25.50 29.63 13.44
N TYR A 36 -25.33 30.96 13.46
CA TYR A 36 -24.01 31.56 13.68
C TYR A 36 -23.41 31.20 15.05
N SER A 37 -24.24 31.15 16.10
CA SER A 37 -23.82 30.72 17.42
C SER A 37 -23.30 29.28 17.42
N TRP A 38 -24.00 28.36 16.75
CA TRP A 38 -23.55 26.97 16.60
C TRP A 38 -22.29 26.85 15.75
N LYS A 39 -22.25 27.57 14.62
CA LYS A 39 -21.08 27.61 13.73
C LYS A 39 -19.82 28.02 14.47
N LYS A 40 -19.93 29.05 15.32
CA LYS A 40 -18.82 29.55 16.14
C LYS A 40 -18.46 28.58 17.27
N ARG A 41 -19.46 28.02 17.97
CA ARG A 41 -19.23 27.15 19.13
C ARG A 41 -18.61 25.80 18.77
N ASP A 42 -19.00 25.22 17.64
CA ASP A 42 -18.49 23.92 17.15
C ASP A 42 -17.45 24.08 16.04
N GLU A 43 -16.98 25.31 15.79
CA GLU A 43 -15.90 25.61 14.85
C GLU A 43 -16.06 24.92 13.50
N TRP A 44 -17.23 25.11 12.86
CA TRP A 44 -17.59 24.37 11.64
C TRP A 44 -16.60 24.61 10.49
N ASP A 45 -15.96 25.78 10.47
CA ASP A 45 -14.96 26.19 9.46
C ASP A 45 -13.63 25.45 9.66
N GLU A 46 -13.21 25.27 10.92
CA GLU A 46 -11.93 24.66 11.31
C GLU A 46 -11.95 23.14 11.17
N THR A 47 -13.13 22.53 11.03
CA THR A 47 -13.23 21.07 10.87
C THR A 47 -12.50 20.63 9.59
N PRO A 48 -11.47 19.76 9.65
CA PRO A 48 -10.75 19.31 8.46
C PRO A 48 -11.66 18.58 7.46
N PRO A 49 -11.46 18.74 6.13
CA PRO A 49 -12.28 18.08 5.12
C PRO A 49 -12.40 16.55 5.32
N VAL A 50 -11.31 15.89 5.72
CA VAL A 50 -11.30 14.45 6.02
C VAL A 50 -12.28 14.10 7.14
N ALA A 51 -12.31 14.89 8.22
CA ALA A 51 -13.23 14.67 9.33
C ALA A 51 -14.70 14.88 8.92
N ARG A 52 -14.98 15.86 8.05
CA ARG A 52 -16.34 16.10 7.51
C ARG A 52 -16.83 14.90 6.69
N VAL A 53 -15.95 14.38 5.83
CA VAL A 53 -16.23 13.20 4.98
C VAL A 53 -16.43 11.96 5.84
N THR A 54 -15.54 11.72 6.81
CA THR A 54 -15.65 10.59 7.75
C THR A 54 -16.98 10.62 8.51
N GLN A 55 -17.38 11.77 9.05
CA GLN A 55 -18.66 11.90 9.76
C GLN A 55 -19.86 11.65 8.85
N SER A 56 -19.78 12.04 7.58
CA SER A 56 -20.85 11.81 6.60
C SER A 56 -20.95 10.34 6.21
N ILE A 57 -19.81 9.66 6.04
CA ILE A 57 -19.72 8.22 5.77
C ILE A 57 -20.30 7.43 6.95
N ASP A 58 -19.93 7.78 8.18
CA ASP A 58 -20.40 7.12 9.40
C ASP A 58 -21.94 7.23 9.55
N ALA A 59 -22.48 8.43 9.38
CA ALA A 59 -23.93 8.65 9.41
C ALA A 59 -24.68 7.79 8.38
N ARG A 60 -24.13 7.66 7.17
CA ARG A 60 -24.71 6.84 6.10
C ARG A 60 -24.62 5.35 6.41
N LEU A 61 -23.51 4.89 6.98
CA LEU A 61 -23.33 3.51 7.41
C LEU A 61 -24.34 3.11 8.50
N VAL A 62 -24.57 3.98 9.49
CA VAL A 62 -25.59 3.73 10.53
C VAL A 62 -26.98 3.60 9.91
N GLN A 63 -27.33 4.48 8.97
CA GLN A 63 -28.61 4.42 8.26
C GLN A 63 -28.79 3.10 7.48
N LEU A 64 -27.78 2.69 6.71
CA LEU A 64 -27.83 1.46 5.90
C LEU A 64 -27.87 0.20 6.79
N THR A 65 -27.14 0.22 7.90
CA THR A 65 -27.09 -0.90 8.85
C THR A 65 -28.43 -1.07 9.57
N GLY A 66 -29.09 0.03 9.92
CA GLY A 66 -30.40 0.03 10.58
C GLY A 66 -31.60 -0.27 9.69
N LYS A 67 -31.42 -0.36 8.36
CA LYS A 67 -32.52 -0.65 7.42
C LYS A 67 -33.06 -2.08 7.63
N PRO A 68 -34.39 -2.28 7.78
CA PRO A 68 -34.97 -3.60 8.02
C PRO A 68 -34.83 -4.52 6.81
N ASP A 69 -35.20 -4.05 5.61
CA ASP A 69 -35.09 -4.82 4.36
C ASP A 69 -33.88 -4.35 3.55
N LYS A 70 -32.79 -5.12 3.63
CA LYS A 70 -31.56 -4.83 2.90
C LYS A 70 -31.58 -5.46 1.51
N THR A 71 -31.33 -4.65 0.51
CA THR A 71 -31.18 -5.05 -0.89
C THR A 71 -29.71 -5.36 -1.19
N GLY A 72 -29.45 -6.10 -2.28
CA GLY A 72 -28.07 -6.33 -2.76
C GLY A 72 -27.31 -5.02 -3.07
N GLY A 73 -28.02 -3.94 -3.40
CA GLY A 73 -27.44 -2.61 -3.55
C GLY A 73 -26.95 -2.02 -2.23
N ASP A 74 -27.73 -2.17 -1.16
CA ASP A 74 -27.36 -1.66 0.17
C ASP A 74 -26.09 -2.35 0.69
N PHE A 75 -25.94 -3.67 0.48
CA PHE A 75 -24.73 -4.39 0.88
C PHE A 75 -23.49 -3.90 0.11
N LYS A 76 -23.62 -3.60 -1.18
CA LYS A 76 -22.52 -3.03 -1.98
C LYS A 76 -22.15 -1.62 -1.52
N GLU A 77 -23.15 -0.81 -1.15
CA GLU A 77 -22.93 0.54 -0.64
C GLU A 77 -22.19 0.49 0.71
N ILE A 78 -22.62 -0.36 1.65
CA ILE A 78 -21.93 -0.59 2.92
C ILE A 78 -20.46 -0.97 2.67
N ASP A 79 -20.22 -1.97 1.83
CA ASP A 79 -18.87 -2.45 1.50
C ASP A 79 -17.99 -1.36 0.85
N LEU A 80 -18.55 -0.54 -0.05
CA LEU A 80 -17.84 0.60 -0.64
C LEU A 80 -17.49 1.66 0.41
N LEU A 81 -18.45 2.05 1.26
CA LEU A 81 -18.28 3.05 2.31
C LEU A 81 -17.26 2.60 3.36
N THR A 82 -17.31 1.33 3.79
CA THR A 82 -16.32 0.76 4.73
C THR A 82 -14.91 0.74 4.13
N ARG A 83 -14.76 0.45 2.82
CA ARG A 83 -13.46 0.55 2.15
C ARG A 83 -12.94 1.98 2.06
N GLN A 84 -13.81 2.95 1.78
CA GLN A 84 -13.43 4.37 1.75
C GLN A 84 -12.99 4.85 3.12
N LEU A 85 -13.72 4.48 4.18
CA LEU A 85 -13.35 4.78 5.55
C LEU A 85 -11.97 4.21 5.92
N LYS A 86 -11.69 2.96 5.52
CA LYS A 86 -10.38 2.33 5.73
C LYS A 86 -9.26 3.05 5.00
N LYS A 87 -9.47 3.49 3.75
CA LYS A 87 -8.47 4.26 2.99
C LYS A 87 -8.19 5.63 3.60
N LEU A 88 -9.22 6.31 4.12
CA LEU A 88 -9.06 7.59 4.81
C LEU A 88 -8.28 7.40 6.12
N SER A 89 -8.52 6.31 6.84
CA SER A 89 -7.76 5.95 8.05
C SER A 89 -6.33 5.52 7.75
N ASP A 90 -6.09 4.72 6.70
CA ASP A 90 -4.74 4.31 6.28
C ASP A 90 -3.91 5.49 5.72
N GLY A 91 -4.58 6.57 5.28
CA GLY A 91 -3.96 7.79 4.75
C GLY A 91 -3.76 8.92 5.76
N GLN A 92 -4.33 8.81 6.96
CA GLN A 92 -3.99 9.69 8.08
C GLN A 92 -2.75 9.12 8.80
N PRO A 93 -1.75 9.94 9.14
CA PRO A 93 -0.68 9.51 10.05
C PRO A 93 -1.29 9.43 11.44
N THR A 94 -2.04 8.37 11.73
CA THR A 94 -2.41 8.06 13.11
C THR A 94 -1.17 7.52 13.78
N ASP A 95 -0.59 8.32 14.68
CA ASP A 95 0.53 8.00 15.57
C ASP A 95 0.18 6.91 16.62
N ALA A 96 -0.50 5.85 16.20
CA ALA A 96 -0.92 4.73 17.04
C ALA A 96 -0.65 3.39 16.33
N ASN A 97 0.59 2.91 16.53
CA ASN A 97 1.01 1.52 16.69
C ASN A 97 0.32 0.39 15.89
N GLY A 98 1.14 -0.41 15.19
CA GLY A 98 0.89 -1.86 15.10
C GLY A 98 1.29 -2.55 13.80
N THR A 99 2.52 -3.07 13.76
CA THR A 99 2.88 -4.34 13.11
C THR A 99 2.43 -4.60 11.66
N LYS A 100 2.48 -3.63 10.75
CA LYS A 100 2.87 -3.99 9.37
C LYS A 100 4.35 -4.35 9.44
N LYS A 101 4.66 -5.62 9.78
CA LYS A 101 6.00 -6.20 9.58
C LYS A 101 6.45 -5.66 8.22
N PRO A 102 7.60 -4.99 8.12
CA PRO A 102 8.08 -4.56 6.81
C PRO A 102 8.03 -5.81 5.97
N ARG A 103 7.16 -5.85 4.95
CA ARG A 103 7.17 -6.95 4.00
C ARG A 103 8.59 -6.93 3.49
N LYS A 104 9.43 -7.86 3.96
CA LYS A 104 10.79 -8.02 3.47
C LYS A 104 10.61 -8.04 1.97
N ARG A 105 11.04 -6.97 1.31
CA ARG A 105 10.98 -6.89 -0.15
C ARG A 105 11.63 -8.19 -0.59
N LYS A 106 10.89 -9.06 -1.28
CA LYS A 106 11.47 -10.29 -1.80
C LYS A 106 12.69 -9.84 -2.59
N LEU A 107 13.89 -10.16 -2.10
CA LEU A 107 15.10 -9.79 -2.81
C LEU A 107 14.99 -10.49 -4.16
N LYS A 108 14.89 -9.70 -5.24
CA LYS A 108 14.87 -10.26 -6.59
C LYS A 108 16.20 -10.97 -6.79
N ASN A 109 16.16 -12.23 -7.24
CA ASN A 109 17.35 -13.04 -7.54
C ASN A 109 18.26 -13.31 -6.32
N HIS A 110 17.68 -13.54 -5.14
CA HIS A 110 18.44 -13.96 -3.97
C HIS A 110 18.71 -15.48 -3.98
N PHE A 111 19.98 -15.85 -3.95
CA PHE A 111 20.42 -17.21 -3.66
C PHE A 111 20.74 -17.33 -2.17
N THR A 112 20.28 -18.41 -1.54
CA THR A 112 20.74 -18.77 -0.19
C THR A 112 22.11 -19.45 -0.28
N GLU A 113 22.87 -19.44 0.82
CA GLU A 113 24.19 -20.08 0.87
C GLU A 113 24.16 -21.55 0.43
N GLU A 114 23.16 -22.29 0.92
CA GLU A 114 22.91 -23.68 0.53
C GLU A 114 22.66 -23.84 -0.98
N GLN A 115 21.95 -22.88 -1.59
CA GLN A 115 21.71 -22.89 -3.03
C GLN A 115 22.97 -22.57 -3.83
N ILE A 116 23.85 -21.71 -3.33
CA ILE A 116 25.13 -21.39 -3.97
C ILE A 116 26.04 -22.62 -3.96
N ILE A 117 26.14 -23.33 -2.83
CA ILE A 117 26.92 -24.57 -2.71
C ILE A 117 26.38 -25.63 -3.68
N ALA A 118 25.08 -25.90 -3.65
CA ALA A 118 24.46 -26.88 -4.54
C ALA A 118 24.60 -26.51 -6.02
N LEU A 119 24.53 -25.22 -6.36
CA LEU A 119 24.76 -24.72 -7.71
C LEU A 119 26.20 -24.97 -8.15
N ARG A 120 27.18 -24.68 -7.28
CA ARG A 120 28.61 -24.91 -7.55
C ARG A 120 28.90 -26.38 -7.80
N GLU A 121 28.38 -27.27 -6.97
CA GLU A 121 28.56 -28.73 -7.16
C GLU A 121 28.01 -29.21 -8.50
N LYS A 122 26.79 -28.79 -8.86
CA LYS A 122 26.16 -29.15 -10.15
C LYS A 122 26.95 -28.64 -11.34
N ILE A 123 27.41 -27.38 -11.28
CA ILE A 123 28.22 -26.80 -12.36
C ILE A 123 29.52 -27.58 -12.51
N MET A 124 30.27 -27.76 -11.42
CA MET A 124 31.57 -28.47 -11.45
C MET A 124 31.43 -29.93 -11.90
N GLY A 125 30.36 -30.62 -11.51
CA GLY A 125 30.05 -31.98 -11.95
C GLY A 125 29.74 -32.07 -13.44
N SER A 126 29.11 -31.05 -14.02
CA SER A 126 28.74 -31.00 -15.44
C SER A 126 29.88 -30.58 -16.40
N LEU A 127 31.02 -30.11 -15.87
CA LEU A 127 32.12 -29.62 -16.70
C LEU A 127 32.88 -30.74 -17.39
N ALA A 128 33.04 -30.60 -18.71
CA ALA A 128 33.97 -31.41 -19.48
C ALA A 128 35.42 -31.16 -19.05
N TRP A 129 36.32 -32.12 -19.31
CA TRP A 129 37.71 -32.05 -18.85
C TRP A 129 38.42 -30.73 -19.22
N HIS A 130 38.23 -30.22 -20.44
CA HIS A 130 38.88 -28.98 -20.91
C HIS A 130 38.29 -27.73 -20.26
N GLN A 131 37.00 -27.75 -19.90
CA GLN A 131 36.34 -26.67 -19.16
C GLN A 131 36.83 -26.62 -17.71
N ARG A 132 37.19 -27.76 -17.11
CA ARG A 132 37.84 -27.79 -15.80
C ARG A 132 39.19 -27.08 -15.83
N GLY A 133 39.98 -27.29 -16.89
CA GLY A 133 41.22 -26.54 -17.10
C GLY A 133 41.00 -25.03 -17.23
N TRP A 134 39.93 -24.60 -17.92
CA TRP A 134 39.56 -23.18 -17.96
C TRP A 134 39.21 -22.61 -16.58
N TYR A 135 38.57 -23.42 -15.72
CA TYR A 135 38.16 -23.03 -14.37
C TYR A 135 39.35 -22.89 -13.43
N GLU A 136 40.34 -23.77 -13.54
CA GLU A 136 41.61 -23.65 -12.81
C GLU A 136 42.33 -22.34 -13.17
N GLN A 137 42.25 -21.94 -14.44
CA GLN A 137 42.86 -20.73 -14.97
C GLN A 137 42.01 -19.46 -14.83
N ARG A 138 40.86 -19.51 -14.14
CA ARG A 138 39.89 -18.38 -14.03
C ARG A 138 40.48 -17.08 -13.49
N HIS A 139 41.58 -17.15 -12.75
CA HIS A 139 42.29 -16.00 -12.21
C HIS A 139 43.01 -15.15 -13.27
N HIS A 140 43.20 -15.68 -14.48
CA HIS A 140 43.79 -14.93 -15.58
C HIS A 140 42.74 -14.10 -16.31
N ARG A 141 42.98 -12.78 -16.37
CA ARG A 141 42.14 -11.82 -17.10
C ARG A 141 41.96 -12.20 -18.58
N ASN A 142 43.05 -12.59 -19.23
CA ASN A 142 43.05 -13.00 -20.64
C ASN A 142 43.36 -14.49 -20.73
N ARG A 143 42.47 -15.27 -21.36
CA ARG A 143 42.64 -16.71 -21.60
C ARG A 143 42.53 -17.01 -23.09
N MET A 144 43.54 -17.65 -23.65
CA MET A 144 43.55 -18.07 -25.05
C MET A 144 42.88 -19.44 -25.18
N ILE A 145 41.83 -19.51 -26.00
CA ILE A 145 41.06 -20.74 -26.21
C ILE A 145 41.27 -21.25 -27.63
N LEU A 146 41.51 -22.57 -27.74
CA LEU A 146 41.59 -23.27 -29.02
C LEU A 146 40.32 -23.04 -29.86
N LYS A 147 40.48 -22.79 -31.15
CA LYS A 147 39.37 -22.49 -32.07
C LYS A 147 38.26 -23.54 -32.03
N SER A 148 38.62 -24.82 -32.00
CA SER A 148 37.68 -25.95 -31.93
C SER A 148 36.89 -26.02 -30.62
N ARG A 149 37.38 -25.39 -29.55
CA ARG A 149 36.72 -25.33 -28.23
C ARG A 149 35.95 -24.04 -28.00
N GLN A 150 35.88 -23.15 -28.99
CA GLN A 150 35.01 -21.97 -28.89
C GLN A 150 33.53 -22.36 -28.86
N ILE A 151 33.17 -23.49 -29.46
CA ILE A 151 31.85 -24.09 -29.36
C ILE A 151 31.63 -24.54 -27.91
N GLY A 152 30.65 -23.94 -27.23
CA GLY A 152 30.36 -24.20 -25.82
C GLY A 152 31.10 -23.28 -24.83
N ALA A 153 31.98 -22.40 -25.30
CA ALA A 153 32.66 -21.42 -24.45
C ALA A 153 31.67 -20.46 -23.79
N THR A 154 30.66 -19.96 -24.52
CA THR A 154 29.61 -19.08 -23.98
C THR A 154 28.84 -19.74 -22.84
N TRP A 155 28.51 -21.03 -22.99
CA TRP A 155 27.80 -21.81 -21.97
C TRP A 155 28.61 -21.95 -20.68
N TYR A 156 29.93 -22.13 -20.82
CA TYR A 156 30.86 -22.22 -19.71
C TYR A 156 31.06 -20.86 -19.02
N PHE A 157 31.40 -19.82 -19.78
CA PHE A 157 31.72 -18.50 -19.22
C PHE A 157 30.53 -17.82 -18.54
N ALA A 158 29.31 -18.04 -19.02
CA ALA A 158 28.11 -17.54 -18.33
C ALA A 158 27.98 -18.14 -16.91
N ARG A 159 28.33 -19.41 -16.73
CA ARG A 159 28.31 -20.09 -15.42
C ARG A 159 29.46 -19.69 -14.53
N GLU A 160 30.65 -19.53 -15.11
CA GLU A 160 31.80 -19.02 -14.38
C GLU A 160 31.51 -17.62 -13.83
N ALA A 161 30.98 -16.71 -14.66
CA ALA A 161 30.61 -15.36 -14.26
C ALA A 161 29.51 -15.35 -13.19
N LEU A 162 28.52 -16.24 -13.28
CA LEU A 162 27.51 -16.40 -12.23
C LEU A 162 28.12 -16.86 -10.90
N LEU A 163 29.02 -17.85 -10.93
CA LEU A 163 29.71 -18.30 -9.73
C LEU A 163 30.61 -17.23 -9.13
N ASP A 164 31.26 -16.41 -9.96
CA ASP A 164 32.09 -15.30 -9.51
C ASP A 164 31.26 -14.19 -8.86
N ALA A 165 30.09 -13.86 -9.43
CA ALA A 165 29.16 -12.88 -8.88
C ALA A 165 28.50 -13.32 -7.56
N LEU A 166 28.45 -14.63 -7.29
CA LEU A 166 27.91 -15.21 -6.06
C LEU A 166 28.99 -15.46 -4.98
N ARG A 167 30.25 -15.07 -5.20
CA ARG A 167 31.30 -15.17 -4.16
C ARG A 167 31.14 -14.05 -3.14
N ASP A 168 31.27 -14.42 -1.87
CA ASP A 168 31.25 -13.48 -0.74
C ASP A 168 32.60 -12.76 -0.52
N ASP A 169 33.63 -13.19 -1.24
CA ASP A 169 35.03 -12.77 -1.09
C ASP A 169 35.32 -11.37 -1.66
N VAL A 170 34.38 -10.79 -2.41
CA VAL A 170 34.51 -9.48 -3.06
C VAL A 170 33.47 -8.53 -2.47
N LYS A 171 33.79 -7.93 -1.32
CA LYS A 171 33.11 -6.74 -0.80
C LYS A 171 34.05 -5.55 -0.82
#